data_AF-A0A355WAU3-F1
#
_entry.id   AF-A0A355WAU3-F1
#
_cell.length_a   1.000
_cell.length_b   1.000
_cell.length_c   1.000
_cell.angle_alpha   90.00
_cell.angle_beta   90.00
_cell.angle_gamma   90.00
#
_symmetry.space_group_name_H-M   'P 1'
#
loop_
_entity.id
_entity.type
_entity.pdbx_description
1 polymer ?
#
loop_
_entity_poly.entity_id
_entity_poly.type
_entity_poly.pdbx_seq_one_letter_code
_entity_poly.pdbx_strand_id
1 'polypeptide(L)'
;MLGSITLMYSREGLVMKEIYSINNKQTSINISGSKIESVREKNILKTGLRIYKDGFIGVSGAIGKFDADELSKRANSALKAKVEYPYEITSNIKKDVIINNEIFKDNDFINEIEEVLDYLRKNQSSFIFSNKINMSTVDTSLKNEENLNLNYKDSAITVELVFKEKSSSNIMDGAIVFEDRKYNKNDFISISDDFLNAYKNNVEFKKEGKYPVVFASIDDTPFIKFISDLNGRVFGTGSSLFSKNLGKKIFNDSFTLYNSLSPEDICLQPFFDAEGTINKDYRFPLIENGVLKAANTDKKTAAMFNLPLTGSAVCDYDSIPQPGISKLKVKECEKTAKELLGGDMGIFVADAAGGDFTPDGNFATPVQLAFLYDGEKIIGRLPELQISSNIFEMYGNSFRGVSKNDIWPLGNIKAMIMDMDVKKL
;
A
#
# COMPACT_ATOMS: atom_id res chain seq x y z
N MET A 1 41.62 -10.05 -13.57
CA MET A 1 41.27 -11.47 -13.77
C MET A 1 41.66 -12.21 -12.50
N LEU A 2 40.73 -12.33 -11.57
CA LEU A 2 40.79 -13.20 -10.39
C LEU A 2 39.33 -13.55 -10.09
N GLY A 3 38.93 -14.75 -10.53
CA GLY A 3 37.59 -15.27 -10.36
C GLY A 3 37.39 -15.70 -8.91
N SER A 4 36.38 -15.15 -8.27
CA SER A 4 35.81 -15.68 -7.03
C SER A 4 35.06 -16.97 -7.36
N ILE A 5 35.67 -18.10 -7.04
CA ILE A 5 35.02 -19.41 -7.03
C ILE A 5 34.11 -19.42 -5.79
N THR A 6 32.81 -19.23 -5.99
CA THR A 6 31.80 -19.55 -4.99
C THR A 6 31.76 -21.06 -4.84
N LEU A 7 32.24 -21.59 -3.71
CA LEU A 7 32.03 -22.99 -3.34
C LEU A 7 30.51 -23.22 -3.16
N MET A 8 29.88 -23.82 -4.17
CA MET A 8 28.59 -24.48 -3.99
C MET A 8 28.82 -25.72 -3.13
N TYR A 9 28.59 -25.63 -1.82
CA TYR A 9 28.39 -26.83 -1.01
C TYR A 9 27.14 -27.55 -1.52
N SER A 10 27.30 -28.77 -2.04
CA SER A 10 26.18 -29.62 -2.43
C SER A 10 25.37 -29.99 -1.17
N ARG A 11 24.24 -29.31 -0.94
CA ARG A 11 23.28 -29.61 0.13
C ARG A 11 22.35 -30.80 -0.23
N GLU A 12 22.89 -31.84 -0.86
CA GLU A 12 22.09 -33.03 -1.21
C GLU A 12 21.60 -33.73 0.07
N GLY A 13 20.29 -33.96 0.17
CA GLY A 13 19.66 -34.65 1.30
C GLY A 13 19.29 -33.76 2.51
N LEU A 14 19.68 -32.48 2.54
CA LEU A 14 19.27 -31.56 3.61
C LEU A 14 17.81 -31.14 3.43
N VAL A 15 16.99 -31.37 4.46
CA VAL A 15 15.59 -30.92 4.51
C VAL A 15 15.54 -29.70 5.41
N MET A 16 15.06 -28.58 4.90
CA MET A 16 14.86 -27.36 5.70
C MET A 16 13.38 -27.05 5.81
N LYS A 17 12.92 -26.78 7.02
CA LYS A 17 11.55 -26.33 7.29
C LYS A 17 11.51 -24.85 7.62
N GLU A 18 10.48 -24.18 7.10
CA GLU A 18 10.19 -22.78 7.37
C GLU A 18 8.70 -22.59 7.65
N ILE A 19 8.39 -21.91 8.74
CA ILE A 19 7.05 -21.61 9.18
C ILE A 19 6.80 -20.12 8.99
N TYR A 20 5.76 -19.80 8.24
CA TYR A 20 5.23 -18.46 8.08
C TYR A 20 3.86 -18.38 8.76
N SER A 21 3.72 -17.57 9.80
CA SER A 21 2.50 -17.49 10.59
C SER A 21 1.98 -16.07 10.62
N ILE A 22 0.68 -15.91 10.43
CA ILE A 22 -0.02 -14.62 10.45
C ILE A 22 -1.23 -14.77 11.35
N ASN A 23 -1.31 -13.99 12.42
CA ASN A 23 -2.48 -13.90 13.27
C ASN A 23 -3.12 -12.52 13.15
N ASN A 24 -4.34 -12.48 12.65
CA ASN A 24 -5.10 -11.24 12.44
C ASN A 24 -6.25 -11.17 13.44
N LYS A 25 -6.16 -10.23 14.38
CA LYS A 25 -7.25 -9.85 15.27
C LYS A 25 -7.89 -8.57 14.75
N GLN A 26 -9.21 -8.52 14.74
CA GLN A 26 -9.94 -7.37 14.22
C GLN A 26 -11.28 -7.22 14.94
N THR A 27 -11.57 -6.00 15.38
CA THR A 27 -12.90 -5.56 15.78
C THR A 27 -13.43 -4.62 14.71
N SER A 28 -14.55 -4.96 14.10
CA SER A 28 -15.15 -4.25 12.96
C SER A 28 -16.51 -3.68 13.36
N ILE A 29 -16.62 -2.37 13.37
CA ILE A 29 -17.88 -1.64 13.54
C ILE A 29 -18.48 -1.45 12.14
N ASN A 30 -19.58 -2.13 11.86
CA ASN A 30 -20.33 -2.02 10.61
C ASN A 30 -21.41 -0.96 10.78
N ILE A 31 -21.45 -0.02 9.85
CA ILE A 31 -22.29 1.18 9.92
C ILE A 31 -23.31 1.12 8.77
N SER A 32 -24.57 1.35 9.11
CA SER A 32 -25.67 1.42 8.16
C SER A 32 -26.68 2.49 8.60
N GLY A 33 -27.13 3.32 7.68
CA GLY A 33 -28.07 4.40 8.00
C GLY A 33 -27.55 5.37 9.08
N SER A 34 -26.24 5.65 9.07
CA SER A 34 -25.53 6.47 10.07
C SER A 34 -25.53 5.92 11.50
N LYS A 35 -25.81 4.63 11.70
CA LYS A 35 -25.80 3.96 13.01
C LYS A 35 -24.91 2.73 12.97
N ILE A 36 -24.38 2.35 14.13
CA ILE A 36 -23.74 1.04 14.29
C ILE A 36 -24.81 -0.04 14.11
N GLU A 37 -24.68 -0.85 13.06
CA GLU A 37 -25.55 -1.98 12.77
C GLU A 37 -25.08 -3.23 13.50
N SER A 38 -23.76 -3.48 13.49
CA SER A 38 -23.17 -4.63 14.17
C SER A 38 -21.70 -4.41 14.49
N VAL A 39 -21.25 -5.03 15.58
CA VAL A 39 -19.83 -5.16 15.91
C VAL A 39 -19.43 -6.62 15.68
N ARG A 40 -18.41 -6.84 14.86
CA ARG A 40 -17.89 -8.17 14.55
C ARG A 40 -16.45 -8.30 15.00
N GLU A 41 -16.16 -9.36 15.73
CA GLU A 41 -14.80 -9.71 16.13
C GLU A 41 -14.30 -10.89 15.31
N LYS A 42 -13.02 -10.84 14.99
CA LYS A 42 -12.30 -11.87 14.26
C LYS A 42 -10.94 -12.07 14.89
N ASN A 43 -10.54 -13.33 15.02
CA ASN A 43 -9.18 -13.73 15.40
C ASN A 43 -8.82 -14.96 14.55
N ILE A 44 -8.05 -14.74 13.48
CA ILE A 44 -7.68 -15.80 12.53
C ILE A 44 -6.17 -15.98 12.54
N LEU A 45 -5.74 -17.13 13.05
CA LEU A 45 -4.39 -17.65 12.89
C LEU A 45 -4.30 -18.42 11.57
N LYS A 46 -3.35 -18.05 10.72
CA LYS A 46 -2.95 -18.77 9.52
C LYS A 46 -1.51 -19.22 9.69
N THR A 47 -1.22 -20.47 9.35
CA THR A 47 0.14 -21.01 9.41
C THR A 47 0.47 -21.73 8.11
N GLY A 48 1.51 -21.27 7.45
CA GLY A 48 2.18 -21.91 6.32
C GLY A 48 3.40 -22.69 6.78
N LEU A 49 3.58 -23.89 6.24
CA LEU A 49 4.80 -24.66 6.36
C LEU A 49 5.38 -24.89 4.96
N ARG A 50 6.62 -24.45 4.78
CA ARG A 50 7.43 -24.67 3.58
C ARG A 50 8.53 -25.68 3.91
N ILE A 51 8.69 -26.67 3.04
CA ILE A 51 9.79 -27.64 3.09
C ILE A 51 10.62 -27.45 1.84
N TYR A 52 11.91 -27.22 2.04
CA TYR A 52 12.90 -27.13 0.98
C TYR A 52 13.77 -28.39 1.00
N LYS A 53 13.86 -29.08 -0.13
CA LYS A 53 14.65 -30.31 -0.26
C LYS A 53 15.12 -30.49 -1.70
N ASP A 54 16.42 -30.76 -1.87
CA ASP A 54 17.04 -31.10 -3.16
C ASP A 54 16.70 -30.09 -4.29
N GLY A 55 16.64 -28.80 -3.96
CA GLY A 55 16.31 -27.72 -4.90
C GLY A 55 14.82 -27.58 -5.23
N PHE A 56 13.93 -28.24 -4.49
CA PHE A 56 12.48 -28.14 -4.64
C PHE A 56 11.80 -27.60 -3.38
N ILE A 57 10.63 -26.98 -3.56
CA ILE A 57 9.77 -26.50 -2.49
C ILE A 57 8.45 -27.27 -2.44
N GLY A 58 8.03 -27.65 -1.24
CA GLY A 58 6.69 -28.14 -0.93
C GLY A 58 6.03 -27.25 0.11
N VAL A 59 4.76 -26.89 -0.12
CA VAL A 59 4.02 -25.96 0.75
C VAL A 59 2.74 -26.62 1.25
N SER A 60 2.36 -26.29 2.48
CA SER A 60 1.03 -26.59 3.02
C SER A 60 0.62 -25.51 4.02
N GLY A 61 -0.69 -25.36 4.23
CA GLY A 61 -1.22 -24.41 5.21
C GLY A 61 -2.28 -25.00 6.13
N ALA A 62 -2.54 -24.27 7.21
CA ALA A 62 -3.66 -24.48 8.10
C ALA A 62 -4.21 -23.15 8.62
N ILE A 63 -5.50 -23.18 8.98
CA ILE A 63 -6.20 -22.07 9.63
C ILE A 63 -6.63 -22.54 11.03
N GLY A 64 -6.35 -21.74 12.06
CA GLY A 64 -6.65 -22.07 13.44
C GLY A 64 -5.70 -23.13 14.01
N LYS A 65 -6.25 -24.02 14.85
CA LYS A 65 -5.49 -25.12 15.46
C LYS A 65 -5.16 -26.18 14.39
N PHE A 66 -3.93 -26.66 14.39
CA PHE A 66 -3.46 -27.67 13.44
C PHE A 66 -2.59 -28.74 14.11
N ASP A 67 -2.49 -29.89 13.48
CA ASP A 67 -1.52 -30.94 13.80
C ASP A 67 -0.23 -30.69 13.00
N ALA A 68 0.89 -30.54 13.70
CA ALA A 68 2.18 -30.22 13.07
C ALA A 68 2.74 -31.37 12.23
N ASP A 69 2.46 -32.62 12.60
CA ASP A 69 2.89 -33.80 11.85
C ASP A 69 2.07 -33.96 10.58
N GLU A 70 0.76 -33.71 10.65
CA GLU A 70 -0.11 -33.70 9.47
C GLU A 70 0.28 -32.59 8.49
N LEU A 71 0.51 -31.37 8.98
CA LEU A 71 0.97 -30.25 8.16
C LEU A 71 2.32 -30.60 7.48
N SER A 72 3.27 -31.16 8.23
CA SER A 72 4.55 -31.62 7.70
C SER A 72 4.41 -32.71 6.63
N LYS A 73 3.52 -33.69 6.82
CA LYS A 73 3.25 -34.75 5.83
C LYS A 73 2.68 -34.18 4.53
N ARG A 74 1.79 -33.19 4.61
CA ARG A 74 1.21 -32.50 3.44
C ARG A 74 2.26 -31.71 2.68
N ALA A 75 3.06 -30.87 3.36
CA ALA A 75 4.15 -30.13 2.73
C ALA A 75 5.18 -31.06 2.06
N ASN A 76 5.55 -32.16 2.73
CA ASN A 76 6.51 -33.13 2.19
C ASN A 76 5.92 -33.87 0.97
N SER A 77 4.63 -34.17 0.97
CA SER A 77 3.95 -34.75 -0.19
C SER A 77 3.90 -33.79 -1.38
N ALA A 78 3.79 -32.48 -1.13
CA ALA A 78 3.79 -31.45 -2.18
C ALA A 78 5.11 -31.37 -2.96
N LEU A 79 6.24 -31.82 -2.41
CA LEU A 79 7.51 -31.92 -3.13
C LEU A 79 7.43 -32.80 -4.38
N LYS A 80 6.47 -33.73 -4.47
CA LYS A 80 6.24 -34.56 -5.66
C LYS A 80 5.91 -33.73 -6.91
N ALA A 81 5.40 -32.51 -6.74
CA ALA A 81 5.15 -31.58 -7.83
C ALA A 81 6.44 -31.02 -8.46
N LYS A 82 7.60 -31.20 -7.81
CA LYS A 82 8.91 -30.74 -8.29
C LYS A 82 8.94 -29.26 -8.66
N VAL A 83 8.32 -28.42 -7.83
CA VAL A 83 8.42 -26.97 -8.00
C VAL A 83 9.83 -26.55 -7.65
N GLU A 84 10.57 -26.05 -8.64
CA GLU A 84 11.96 -25.61 -8.48
C GLU A 84 12.07 -24.42 -7.53
N TYR A 85 12.95 -24.58 -6.55
CA TYR A 85 13.41 -23.55 -5.63
C TYR A 85 14.89 -23.80 -5.27
N PRO A 86 15.83 -23.59 -6.20
CA PRO A 86 17.26 -23.80 -5.97
C PRO A 86 17.94 -22.63 -5.23
N TYR A 87 17.18 -21.80 -4.51
CA TYR A 87 17.66 -20.56 -3.89
C TYR A 87 17.93 -20.76 -2.41
N GLU A 88 18.96 -20.08 -1.89
CA GLU A 88 19.25 -20.11 -0.45
C GLU A 88 18.11 -19.46 0.35
N ILE A 89 17.65 -20.15 1.38
CA ILE A 89 16.68 -19.58 2.33
C ILE A 89 17.37 -18.54 3.21
N THR A 90 16.61 -17.54 3.63
CA THR A 90 17.15 -16.50 4.51
C THR A 90 17.48 -17.13 5.86
N SER A 91 18.67 -16.87 6.40
CA SER A 91 19.19 -17.58 7.57
C SER A 91 19.89 -16.62 8.53
N ASN A 92 20.04 -17.05 9.78
CA ASN A 92 20.84 -16.36 10.81
C ASN A 92 20.46 -14.90 11.09
N ILE A 93 19.18 -14.55 10.93
CA ILE A 93 18.65 -13.24 11.32
C ILE A 93 17.60 -13.43 12.41
N LYS A 94 17.77 -12.71 13.52
CA LYS A 94 16.76 -12.60 14.58
C LYS A 94 16.37 -11.16 14.74
N LYS A 95 15.09 -10.83 14.55
CA LYS A 95 14.62 -9.46 14.62
C LYS A 95 13.14 -9.39 14.99
N ASP A 96 12.86 -8.51 15.96
CA ASP A 96 11.51 -8.23 16.44
C ASP A 96 11.18 -6.75 16.16
N VAL A 97 10.02 -6.49 15.56
CA VAL A 97 9.45 -5.15 15.42
C VAL A 97 8.05 -5.20 16.00
N ILE A 98 7.90 -4.63 17.20
CA ILE A 98 6.64 -4.63 17.95
C ILE A 98 6.21 -3.18 18.15
N ILE A 99 5.09 -2.82 17.54
CA ILE A 99 4.49 -1.49 17.62
C ILE A 99 3.27 -1.60 18.53
N ASN A 100 3.41 -1.06 19.73
CA ASN A 100 2.38 -1.10 20.77
C ASN A 100 1.90 0.32 21.07
N ASN A 101 1.15 0.90 20.13
CA ASN A 101 0.51 2.18 20.37
C ASN A 101 -0.85 1.99 21.06
N GLU A 102 -1.10 2.78 22.09
CA GLU A 102 -2.44 2.91 22.65
C GLU A 102 -3.27 3.80 21.72
N ILE A 103 -4.05 3.17 20.84
CA ILE A 103 -4.89 3.90 19.88
C ILE A 103 -6.13 4.45 20.58
N PHE A 104 -6.78 3.63 21.41
CA PHE A 104 -7.94 4.02 22.21
C PHE A 104 -7.62 3.82 23.69
N LYS A 105 -7.92 4.82 24.51
CA LYS A 105 -7.83 4.70 25.97
C LYS A 105 -8.87 3.71 26.46
N ASP A 106 -8.52 2.90 27.47
CA ASP A 106 -9.42 1.96 28.15
C ASP A 106 -10.17 0.98 27.22
N ASN A 107 -9.67 0.76 25.99
CA ASN A 107 -10.33 0.01 24.91
C ASN A 107 -11.71 0.58 24.49
N ASP A 108 -11.91 1.89 24.60
CA ASP A 108 -13.21 2.56 24.38
C ASP A 108 -13.59 2.79 22.89
N PHE A 109 -13.07 1.94 22.00
CA PHE A 109 -13.22 2.07 20.55
C PHE A 109 -14.67 2.25 20.09
N ILE A 110 -15.60 1.44 20.62
CA ILE A 110 -17.00 1.45 20.18
C ILE A 110 -17.70 2.76 20.57
N ASN A 111 -17.51 3.23 21.81
CA ASN A 111 -18.16 4.46 22.28
C ASN A 111 -17.56 5.69 21.59
N GLU A 112 -16.23 5.75 21.42
CA GLU A 112 -15.58 6.83 20.69
C GLU A 112 -16.10 6.97 19.25
N ILE A 113 -16.32 5.84 18.55
CA ILE A 113 -16.92 5.86 17.21
C ILE A 113 -18.40 6.24 17.24
N GLU A 114 -19.17 5.77 18.23
CA GLU A 114 -20.58 6.16 18.36
C GLU A 114 -20.72 7.67 18.61
N GLU A 115 -19.84 8.28 19.41
CA GLU A 115 -19.82 9.72 19.64
C GLU A 115 -19.51 10.52 18.35
N VAL A 116 -18.59 10.03 17.51
CA VAL A 116 -18.35 10.63 16.19
C VAL A 116 -19.60 10.52 15.32
N LEU A 117 -20.25 9.36 15.28
CA LEU A 117 -21.48 9.17 14.51
C LEU A 117 -22.63 10.05 15.03
N ASP A 118 -22.76 10.21 16.35
CA ASP A 118 -23.71 11.14 16.97
C ASP A 118 -23.47 12.59 16.53
N TYR A 119 -22.20 13.02 16.56
CA TYR A 119 -21.82 14.33 16.05
C TYR A 119 -22.23 14.50 14.59
N LEU A 120 -21.88 13.54 13.73
CA LEU A 120 -22.16 13.61 12.29
C LEU A 120 -23.67 13.58 12.00
N ARG A 121 -24.46 12.76 12.72
CA ARG A 121 -25.93 12.75 12.59
C ARG A 121 -26.54 14.11 12.93
N LYS A 122 -26.00 14.79 13.94
CA LYS A 122 -26.51 16.09 14.42
C LYS A 122 -26.08 17.26 13.52
N ASN A 123 -24.80 17.31 13.15
CA ASN A 123 -24.18 18.47 12.49
C ASN A 123 -24.07 18.32 10.96
N GLN A 124 -24.03 17.08 10.47
CA GLN A 124 -23.92 16.74 9.04
C GLN A 124 -25.17 16.00 8.55
N SER A 125 -26.34 16.46 8.99
CA SER A 125 -27.64 15.78 8.81
C SER A 125 -28.14 15.68 7.37
N SER A 126 -27.50 16.38 6.42
CA SER A 126 -27.74 16.21 4.98
C SER A 126 -27.20 14.88 4.42
N PHE A 127 -26.35 14.19 5.17
CA PHE A 127 -25.72 12.93 4.75
C PHE A 127 -26.24 11.70 5.50
N ILE A 128 -26.04 10.56 4.86
CA ILE A 128 -26.18 9.22 5.42
C ILE A 128 -24.80 8.57 5.37
N PHE A 129 -24.39 7.90 6.46
CA PHE A 129 -23.11 7.24 6.57
C PHE A 129 -23.25 5.72 6.59
N SER A 130 -22.27 5.01 6.02
CA SER A 130 -22.28 3.55 5.93
C SER A 130 -20.87 2.96 5.81
N ASN A 131 -20.80 1.63 5.60
CA ASN A 131 -19.60 0.81 5.48
C ASN A 131 -19.01 0.42 6.84
N LYS A 132 -17.74 0.74 7.15
CA LYS A 132 -17.10 0.18 8.35
C LYS A 132 -15.91 0.98 8.87
N ILE A 133 -15.62 0.75 10.14
CA ILE A 133 -14.39 1.17 10.81
C ILE A 133 -13.81 -0.04 11.55
N ASN A 134 -12.51 -0.28 11.37
CA ASN A 134 -11.83 -1.44 11.92
C ASN A 134 -10.73 -1.01 12.89
N MET A 135 -10.62 -1.74 13.99
CA MET A 135 -9.43 -1.80 14.81
C MET A 135 -8.78 -3.15 14.57
N SER A 136 -7.55 -3.16 14.05
CA SER A 136 -6.85 -4.37 13.63
C SER A 136 -5.53 -4.52 14.38
N THR A 137 -5.17 -5.75 14.73
CA THR A 137 -3.84 -6.15 15.19
C THR A 137 -3.35 -7.30 14.32
N VAL A 138 -2.16 -7.16 13.77
CA VAL A 138 -1.44 -8.22 13.03
C VAL A 138 -0.27 -8.68 13.87
N ASP A 139 -0.09 -9.99 13.97
CA ASP A 139 1.12 -10.65 14.51
C ASP A 139 1.63 -11.62 13.43
N THR A 140 2.76 -11.28 12.82
CA THR A 140 3.35 -12.04 11.72
C THR A 140 4.72 -12.55 12.11
N SER A 141 5.01 -13.82 11.85
CA SER A 141 6.34 -14.39 12.08
C SER A 141 6.82 -15.27 10.94
N LEU A 142 8.13 -15.27 10.72
CA LEU A 142 8.82 -16.15 9.78
C LEU A 142 10.02 -16.80 10.48
N LYS A 143 10.02 -18.13 10.58
CA LYS A 143 11.03 -18.89 11.31
C LYS A 143 11.48 -20.11 10.53
N ASN A 144 12.76 -20.45 10.57
CA ASN A 144 13.25 -21.67 9.92
C ASN A 144 14.39 -22.34 10.72
N GLU A 145 14.76 -23.55 10.28
CA GLU A 145 15.81 -24.37 10.91
C GLU A 145 17.23 -23.84 10.70
N GLU A 146 17.42 -22.81 9.87
CA GLU A 146 18.71 -22.12 9.64
C GLU A 146 18.84 -20.84 10.49
N ASN A 147 18.28 -20.86 11.70
CA ASN A 147 18.33 -19.75 12.68
C ASN A 147 17.66 -18.43 12.23
N LEU A 148 16.71 -18.44 11.29
CA LEU A 148 15.83 -17.30 11.02
C LEU A 148 14.73 -17.21 12.09
N ASN A 149 14.53 -16.02 12.67
CA ASN A 149 13.41 -15.72 13.55
C ASN A 149 13.01 -14.25 13.43
N LEU A 150 12.04 -13.96 12.58
CA LEU A 150 11.48 -12.63 12.36
C LEU A 150 10.09 -12.57 13.00
N ASN A 151 9.83 -11.57 13.84
CA ASN A 151 8.50 -11.33 14.39
C ASN A 151 8.10 -9.86 14.23
N TYR A 152 6.88 -9.64 13.76
CA TYR A 152 6.28 -8.34 13.57
C TYR A 152 4.94 -8.29 14.28
N LYS A 153 4.68 -7.23 15.04
CA LYS A 153 3.37 -6.98 15.62
C LYS A 153 3.01 -5.51 15.49
N ASP A 154 1.80 -5.24 15.05
CA ASP A 154 1.30 -3.87 14.86
C ASP A 154 -0.20 -3.79 15.07
N SER A 155 -0.69 -2.60 15.44
CA SER A 155 -2.11 -2.29 15.51
C SER A 155 -2.41 -0.96 14.84
N ALA A 156 -3.55 -0.87 14.17
CA ALA A 156 -4.01 0.34 13.51
C ALA A 156 -5.54 0.44 13.49
N ILE A 157 -6.05 1.67 13.45
CA ILE A 157 -7.41 1.97 13.05
C ILE A 157 -7.45 2.16 11.54
N THR A 158 -8.42 1.54 10.87
CA THR A 158 -8.74 1.78 9.46
C THR A 158 -10.17 2.31 9.38
N VAL A 159 -10.33 3.55 8.94
CA VAL A 159 -11.64 4.18 8.69
C VAL A 159 -11.96 4.09 7.21
N GLU A 160 -13.11 3.51 6.88
CA GLU A 160 -13.66 3.47 5.52
C GLU A 160 -15.11 3.97 5.56
N LEU A 161 -15.33 5.21 5.99
CA LEU A 161 -16.67 5.75 6.24
C LEU A 161 -17.26 6.37 4.97
N VAL A 162 -18.15 5.64 4.32
CA VAL A 162 -18.85 6.11 3.10
C VAL A 162 -19.92 7.12 3.48
N PHE A 163 -20.02 8.23 2.73
CA PHE A 163 -21.10 9.19 2.85
C PHE A 163 -21.95 9.26 1.58
N LYS A 164 -23.25 9.51 1.76
CA LYS A 164 -24.23 9.77 0.71
C LYS A 164 -25.07 10.97 1.10
N GLU A 165 -25.17 11.97 0.24
CA GLU A 165 -26.10 13.08 0.41
C GLU A 165 -27.54 12.58 0.22
N LYS A 166 -28.46 12.98 1.11
CA LYS A 166 -29.86 12.52 1.09
C LYS A 166 -30.57 12.87 -0.21
N SER A 167 -30.27 14.03 -0.80
CA SER A 167 -30.81 14.49 -2.08
C SER A 167 -30.18 13.83 -3.30
N SER A 168 -29.01 13.21 -3.16
CA SER A 168 -28.34 12.50 -4.25
C SER A 168 -29.08 11.22 -4.62
N SER A 169 -29.16 10.92 -5.93
CA SER A 169 -29.66 9.65 -6.45
C SER A 169 -28.63 8.53 -6.42
N ASN A 170 -27.37 8.83 -6.08
CA ASN A 170 -26.28 7.86 -6.09
C ASN A 170 -26.42 6.85 -4.95
N ILE A 171 -25.69 5.73 -5.02
CA ILE A 171 -25.61 4.78 -3.91
C ILE A 171 -24.62 5.30 -2.84
N MET A 172 -23.57 5.99 -3.28
CA MET A 172 -22.58 6.69 -2.46
C MET A 172 -22.11 7.94 -3.21
N ASP A 173 -21.65 8.95 -2.47
CA ASP A 173 -21.11 10.19 -3.06
C ASP A 173 -19.62 10.41 -2.72
N GLY A 174 -19.06 9.63 -1.81
CA GLY A 174 -17.65 9.63 -1.46
C GLY A 174 -17.39 8.86 -0.16
N ALA A 175 -16.14 8.89 0.30
CA ALA A 175 -15.75 8.26 1.56
C ALA A 175 -14.70 9.09 2.30
N ILE A 176 -14.75 9.02 3.63
CA ILE A 176 -13.68 9.48 4.51
C ILE A 176 -12.82 8.26 4.82
N VAL A 177 -11.56 8.29 4.36
CA VAL A 177 -10.64 7.15 4.44
C VAL A 177 -9.33 7.55 5.08
N PHE A 178 -8.91 6.83 6.11
CA PHE A 178 -7.55 6.90 6.66
C PHE A 178 -7.20 5.63 7.43
N GLU A 179 -5.89 5.38 7.54
CA GLU A 179 -5.33 4.33 8.39
C GLU A 179 -4.24 4.92 9.28
N ASP A 180 -4.31 4.69 10.59
CA ASP A 180 -3.36 5.29 11.52
C ASP A 180 -3.12 4.42 12.76
N ARG A 181 -1.99 4.64 13.42
CA ARG A 181 -1.64 4.05 14.72
C ARG A 181 -1.91 4.97 15.90
N LYS A 182 -2.64 6.07 15.65
CA LYS A 182 -3.12 7.02 16.64
C LYS A 182 -4.58 7.34 16.34
N TYR A 183 -5.30 7.80 17.35
CA TYR A 183 -6.67 8.25 17.20
C TYR A 183 -6.93 9.49 18.06
N ASN A 184 -7.69 10.42 17.50
CA ASN A 184 -8.26 11.54 18.22
C ASN A 184 -9.64 11.85 17.63
N LYS A 185 -10.67 11.86 18.48
CA LYS A 185 -12.05 12.11 18.06
C LYS A 185 -12.24 13.46 17.37
N ASN A 186 -11.62 14.52 17.88
CA ASN A 186 -11.76 15.86 17.30
C ASN A 186 -11.07 15.96 15.93
N ASP A 187 -9.94 15.28 15.77
CA ASP A 187 -9.25 15.21 14.47
C ASP A 187 -10.11 14.44 13.45
N PHE A 188 -10.73 13.33 13.82
CA PHE A 188 -11.65 12.60 12.94
C PHE A 188 -12.87 13.47 12.57
N ILE A 189 -13.49 14.15 13.54
CA ILE A 189 -14.59 15.09 13.27
C ILE A 189 -14.12 16.19 12.33
N SER A 190 -12.93 16.77 12.55
CA SER A 190 -12.39 17.84 11.71
C SER A 190 -12.19 17.38 10.27
N ILE A 191 -11.64 16.17 10.05
CA ILE A 191 -11.48 15.59 8.71
C ILE A 191 -12.84 15.41 8.04
N SER A 192 -13.81 14.88 8.79
CA SER A 192 -15.16 14.65 8.29
C SER A 192 -15.84 15.95 7.88
N ASP A 193 -15.75 16.98 8.72
CA ASP A 193 -16.32 18.29 8.42
C ASP A 193 -15.65 18.98 7.22
N ASP A 194 -14.33 18.86 7.09
CA ASP A 194 -13.58 19.42 5.95
C ASP A 194 -14.11 18.83 4.63
N PHE A 195 -14.20 17.49 4.53
CA PHE A 195 -14.77 16.79 3.38
C PHE A 195 -16.22 17.16 3.11
N LEU A 196 -17.07 17.07 4.12
CA LEU A 196 -18.51 17.20 3.95
C LEU A 196 -18.93 18.65 3.68
N ASN A 197 -18.23 19.63 4.25
CA ASN A 197 -18.49 21.03 3.96
C ASN A 197 -17.95 21.42 2.58
N ALA A 198 -16.77 20.95 2.19
CA ALA A 198 -16.27 21.14 0.83
C ALA A 198 -17.21 20.48 -0.20
N TYR A 199 -17.77 19.31 0.10
CA TYR A 199 -18.72 18.63 -0.77
C TYR A 199 -19.97 19.48 -1.06
N LYS A 200 -20.53 20.13 -0.04
CA LYS A 200 -21.70 21.02 -0.20
C LYS A 200 -21.35 22.32 -0.96
N ASN A 201 -20.09 22.74 -0.93
CA ASN A 201 -19.66 23.97 -1.58
C ASN A 201 -19.28 23.71 -3.04
N ASN A 202 -20.23 23.87 -3.97
CA ASN A 202 -19.94 23.69 -5.40
C ASN A 202 -19.07 24.82 -5.95
N VAL A 203 -18.01 24.46 -6.66
CA VAL A 203 -17.06 25.36 -7.31
C VAL A 203 -17.15 25.19 -8.82
N GLU A 204 -17.21 26.31 -9.54
CA GLU A 204 -17.24 26.31 -10.99
C GLU A 204 -15.86 25.95 -11.59
N PHE A 205 -15.83 24.94 -12.46
CA PHE A 205 -14.67 24.66 -13.31
C PHE A 205 -14.71 25.57 -14.55
N LYS A 206 -13.78 26.52 -14.62
CA LYS A 206 -13.85 27.63 -15.58
C LYS A 206 -13.35 27.28 -16.98
N LYS A 207 -12.29 26.47 -17.09
CA LYS A 207 -11.67 26.16 -18.39
C LYS A 207 -10.88 24.86 -18.31
N GLU A 208 -10.83 24.16 -19.44
CA GLU A 208 -9.92 23.04 -19.64
C GLU A 208 -8.47 23.52 -19.76
N GLY A 209 -7.52 22.67 -19.40
CA GLY A 209 -6.10 22.98 -19.53
C GLY A 209 -5.24 22.16 -18.59
N LYS A 210 -4.00 22.62 -18.39
CA LYS A 210 -3.04 21.97 -17.50
C LYS A 210 -3.15 22.54 -16.09
N TYR A 211 -3.36 21.68 -15.10
CA TYR A 211 -3.54 22.03 -13.69
C TYR A 211 -2.65 21.18 -12.79
N PRO A 212 -2.20 21.71 -11.62
CA PRO A 212 -1.64 20.89 -10.58
C PRO A 212 -2.73 19.97 -10.00
N VAL A 213 -2.59 18.67 -10.26
CA VAL A 213 -3.44 17.63 -9.70
C VAL A 213 -2.76 17.07 -8.45
N VAL A 214 -3.55 16.89 -7.39
CA VAL A 214 -3.10 16.45 -6.08
C VAL A 214 -3.69 15.07 -5.79
N PHE A 215 -2.82 14.08 -5.71
CA PHE A 215 -3.15 12.74 -5.22
C PHE A 215 -2.75 12.62 -3.76
N ALA A 216 -3.64 12.05 -2.95
CA ALA A 216 -3.28 11.61 -1.60
C ALA A 216 -2.24 10.49 -1.69
N SER A 217 -1.25 10.45 -0.80
CA SER A 217 -0.19 9.41 -0.83
C SER A 217 -0.68 7.98 -0.59
N ILE A 218 -1.93 7.82 -0.18
CA ILE A 218 -2.61 6.52 -0.06
C ILE A 218 -3.24 6.07 -1.38
N ASP A 219 -3.42 6.97 -2.35
CA ASP A 219 -4.02 6.67 -3.66
C ASP A 219 -3.01 5.94 -4.57
N ASP A 220 -3.38 4.73 -4.98
CA ASP A 220 -2.57 3.89 -5.84
C ASP A 220 -2.83 4.13 -7.35
N THR A 221 -3.87 4.90 -7.71
CA THR A 221 -4.23 5.26 -9.10
C THR A 221 -3.04 5.76 -9.92
N PRO A 222 -2.23 6.74 -9.46
CA PRO A 222 -1.09 7.22 -10.25
C PRO A 222 0.03 6.16 -10.38
N PHE A 223 0.03 5.11 -9.55
CA PHE A 223 1.07 4.09 -9.52
C PHE A 223 0.74 2.81 -10.30
N ILE A 224 -0.48 2.65 -10.84
CA ILE A 224 -0.93 1.41 -11.52
C ILE A 224 0.10 0.87 -12.51
N LYS A 225 0.67 1.74 -13.36
CA LYS A 225 1.66 1.33 -14.35
C LYS A 225 3.02 0.98 -13.76
N PHE A 226 3.45 1.62 -12.67
CA PHE A 226 4.61 1.13 -11.94
C PHE A 226 4.34 -0.23 -11.31
N ILE A 227 3.11 -0.46 -10.83
CA ILE A 227 2.72 -1.73 -10.22
C ILE A 227 2.82 -2.88 -11.21
N SER A 228 2.32 -2.68 -12.43
CA SER A 228 2.37 -3.69 -13.49
C SER A 228 3.78 -3.87 -14.08
N ASP A 229 4.44 -2.77 -14.43
CA ASP A 229 5.63 -2.80 -15.30
C ASP A 229 6.95 -2.87 -14.52
N LEU A 230 6.95 -2.57 -13.21
CA LEU A 230 8.08 -2.88 -12.34
C LEU A 230 7.93 -4.24 -11.67
N ASN A 231 7.03 -5.12 -12.12
CA ASN A 231 7.05 -6.52 -11.72
C ASN A 231 8.27 -7.22 -12.35
N GLY A 232 9.10 -7.88 -11.55
CA GLY A 232 10.37 -8.48 -11.99
C GLY A 232 10.23 -9.50 -13.12
N ARG A 233 9.09 -10.20 -13.22
CA ARG A 233 8.82 -11.12 -14.34
C ARG A 233 8.49 -10.36 -15.63
N VAL A 234 7.63 -9.34 -15.54
CA VAL A 234 7.26 -8.50 -16.69
C VAL A 234 8.48 -7.73 -17.19
N PHE A 235 9.30 -7.23 -16.27
CA PHE A 235 10.55 -6.53 -16.54
C PHE A 235 11.60 -7.45 -17.18
N GLY A 236 11.89 -8.58 -16.54
CA GLY A 236 12.93 -9.50 -17.00
C GLY A 236 12.66 -10.17 -18.35
N THR A 237 11.38 -10.33 -18.71
CA THR A 237 10.98 -10.84 -20.04
C THR A 237 11.02 -9.78 -21.15
N GLY A 238 11.28 -8.52 -20.82
CA GLY A 238 11.31 -7.40 -21.77
C GLY A 238 9.94 -6.84 -22.14
N SER A 239 8.86 -7.30 -21.49
CA SER A 239 7.48 -6.87 -21.78
C SER A 239 7.12 -5.55 -21.09
N SER A 240 7.87 -5.16 -20.06
CA SER A 240 7.68 -3.89 -19.35
C SER A 240 8.06 -2.70 -20.22
N LEU A 241 7.29 -1.61 -20.11
CA LEU A 241 7.61 -0.29 -20.67
C LEU A 241 8.99 0.21 -20.23
N PHE A 242 9.46 -0.22 -19.06
CA PHE A 242 10.71 0.23 -18.44
C PHE A 242 11.92 -0.68 -18.71
N SER A 243 11.73 -1.83 -19.37
CA SER A 243 12.78 -2.86 -19.53
C SER A 243 14.08 -2.32 -20.14
N LYS A 244 13.97 -1.35 -21.06
CA LYS A 244 15.11 -0.76 -21.78
C LYS A 244 15.72 0.45 -21.07
N ASN A 245 15.24 0.78 -19.87
CA ASN A 245 15.59 1.99 -19.14
C ASN A 245 16.41 1.74 -17.89
N LEU A 246 16.79 0.49 -17.59
CA LEU A 246 17.64 0.18 -16.44
C LEU A 246 18.94 1.00 -16.47
N GLY A 247 19.22 1.72 -15.38
CA GLY A 247 20.36 2.62 -15.24
C GLY A 247 20.22 3.97 -15.95
N LYS A 248 19.12 4.22 -16.66
CA LYS A 248 18.86 5.50 -17.35
C LYS A 248 18.04 6.44 -16.48
N LYS A 249 18.33 7.73 -16.58
CA LYS A 249 17.50 8.80 -16.06
C LYS A 249 16.30 9.00 -16.99
N ILE A 250 15.10 8.70 -16.48
CA ILE A 250 13.84 8.79 -17.24
C ILE A 250 12.77 9.62 -16.53
N PHE A 251 13.06 10.10 -15.31
CA PHE A 251 12.17 10.91 -14.49
C PHE A 251 12.93 12.10 -13.89
N ASN A 252 12.22 12.94 -13.14
CA ASN A 252 12.75 14.14 -12.50
C ASN A 252 13.88 13.81 -11.49
N ASP A 253 14.87 14.69 -11.33
CA ASP A 253 15.93 14.54 -10.31
C ASP A 253 15.37 14.50 -8.88
N SER A 254 14.23 15.14 -8.64
CA SER A 254 13.56 15.13 -7.34
C SER A 254 12.73 13.87 -7.09
N PHE A 255 12.52 13.03 -8.11
CA PHE A 255 11.69 11.85 -8.00
C PHE A 255 12.48 10.63 -7.54
N THR A 256 12.07 10.06 -6.42
CA THR A 256 12.59 8.79 -5.89
C THR A 256 11.42 7.92 -5.46
N LEU A 257 11.36 6.69 -5.97
CA LEU A 257 10.32 5.71 -5.72
C LEU A 257 10.92 4.49 -5.04
N TYR A 258 10.39 4.15 -3.88
CA TYR A 258 10.78 2.98 -3.11
C TYR A 258 9.73 1.87 -3.21
N ASN A 259 10.18 0.62 -3.22
CA ASN A 259 9.43 -0.45 -2.58
C ASN A 259 9.70 -0.38 -1.08
N SER A 260 8.67 -0.17 -0.27
CA SER A 260 8.79 0.00 1.17
C SER A 260 8.09 -1.12 1.92
N LEU A 261 8.83 -1.67 2.88
CA LEU A 261 8.35 -2.49 4.00
C LEU A 261 8.62 -1.75 5.32
N SER A 262 8.92 -0.45 5.27
CA SER A 262 9.19 0.32 6.48
C SER A 262 7.91 0.44 7.31
N PRO A 263 7.94 0.06 8.60
CA PRO A 263 6.79 0.30 9.46
C PRO A 263 6.45 1.79 9.59
N GLU A 264 7.34 2.71 9.24
CA GLU A 264 7.02 4.15 9.18
C GLU A 264 6.11 4.53 8.00
N ASP A 265 6.14 3.76 6.91
CA ASP A 265 5.43 4.07 5.67
C ASP A 265 4.09 3.34 5.53
N ILE A 266 3.94 2.20 6.22
CA ILE A 266 2.78 1.32 6.10
C ILE A 266 2.39 0.74 7.47
N CYS A 267 1.08 0.62 7.71
CA CYS A 267 0.52 -0.06 8.88
C CYS A 267 0.26 -1.53 8.57
N LEU A 268 0.26 -2.37 9.61
CA LEU A 268 -0.20 -3.78 9.55
C LEU A 268 0.57 -4.71 8.59
N GLN A 269 1.68 -4.26 8.00
CA GLN A 269 2.53 -5.02 7.08
C GLN A 269 3.90 -5.33 7.72
N PRO A 270 4.40 -6.58 7.69
CA PRO A 270 5.71 -6.92 8.24
C PRO A 270 6.87 -6.20 7.53
N PHE A 271 7.97 -5.98 8.27
CA PHE A 271 9.19 -5.33 7.78
C PHE A 271 10.09 -6.20 6.88
N PHE A 272 9.59 -7.36 6.48
CA PHE A 272 10.27 -8.36 5.69
C PHE A 272 9.29 -8.95 4.67
N ASP A 273 9.82 -9.42 3.55
CA ASP A 273 9.01 -10.03 2.49
C ASP A 273 8.68 -11.51 2.78
N ALA A 274 7.91 -12.16 1.90
CA ALA A 274 7.53 -13.56 2.07
C ALA A 274 8.71 -14.55 2.08
N GLU A 275 9.91 -14.16 1.68
CA GLU A 275 11.15 -14.96 1.72
C GLU A 275 12.08 -14.54 2.87
N GLY A 276 11.65 -13.62 3.73
CA GLY A 276 12.41 -13.10 4.86
C GLY A 276 13.45 -12.06 4.47
N THR A 277 13.42 -11.55 3.25
CA THR A 277 14.35 -10.51 2.78
C THR A 277 14.08 -9.21 3.54
N ILE A 278 15.14 -8.59 4.06
CA ILE A 278 15.09 -7.31 4.77
C ILE A 278 16.08 -6.36 4.09
N ASN A 279 15.56 -5.28 3.51
CA ASN A 279 16.39 -4.23 2.94
C ASN A 279 16.93 -3.29 4.02
N LYS A 280 18.00 -2.56 3.70
CA LYS A 280 18.48 -1.44 4.52
C LYS A 280 17.34 -0.44 4.70
N ASP A 281 17.12 0.01 5.93
CA ASP A 281 16.05 0.95 6.29
C ASP A 281 14.64 0.49 5.84
N TYR A 282 14.49 -0.81 5.56
CA TYR A 282 13.27 -1.46 5.05
C TYR A 282 12.76 -0.90 3.72
N ARG A 283 13.59 -0.19 2.97
CA ARG A 283 13.24 0.45 1.70
C ARG A 283 14.23 0.04 0.62
N PHE A 284 13.73 -0.23 -0.58
CA PHE A 284 14.56 -0.44 -1.76
C PHE A 284 14.23 0.61 -2.83
N PRO A 285 15.20 1.44 -3.28
CA PRO A 285 14.94 2.41 -4.33
C PRO A 285 14.80 1.71 -5.68
N LEU A 286 13.57 1.65 -6.20
CA LEU A 286 13.30 1.19 -7.57
C LEU A 286 13.71 2.27 -8.58
N ILE A 287 13.46 3.53 -8.22
CA ILE A 287 13.90 4.72 -8.94
C ILE A 287 14.55 5.65 -7.93
N GLU A 288 15.75 6.16 -8.24
CA GLU A 288 16.52 7.04 -7.36
C GLU A 288 16.96 8.27 -8.14
N ASN A 289 16.54 9.45 -7.69
CA ASN A 289 16.81 10.75 -8.34
C ASN A 289 16.55 10.70 -9.86
N GLY A 290 15.40 10.14 -10.23
CA GLY A 290 14.95 9.99 -11.60
C GLY A 290 15.58 8.84 -12.40
N VAL A 291 16.54 8.12 -11.84
CA VAL A 291 17.23 6.99 -12.47
C VAL A 291 16.55 5.67 -12.10
N LEU A 292 16.17 4.87 -13.10
CA LEU A 292 15.62 3.53 -12.85
C LEU A 292 16.72 2.58 -12.38
N LYS A 293 16.60 2.06 -11.16
CA LYS A 293 17.61 1.22 -10.49
C LYS A 293 17.26 -0.26 -10.51
N ALA A 294 15.98 -0.61 -10.39
CA ALA A 294 15.53 -2.00 -10.32
C ALA A 294 14.04 -2.15 -10.63
N ALA A 295 13.62 -3.40 -10.81
CA ALA A 295 12.24 -3.85 -10.74
C ALA A 295 12.04 -4.69 -9.46
N ASN A 296 10.80 -4.91 -9.04
CA ASN A 296 10.45 -5.72 -7.88
C ASN A 296 10.70 -7.20 -8.14
N THR A 297 11.63 -7.80 -7.41
CA THR A 297 12.01 -9.20 -7.55
C THR A 297 11.95 -9.94 -6.21
N ASP A 298 11.54 -11.20 -6.29
CA ASP A 298 11.84 -12.25 -5.31
C ASP A 298 13.19 -12.92 -5.66
N LYS A 299 13.65 -13.89 -4.86
CA LYS A 299 14.90 -14.64 -5.12
C LYS A 299 14.88 -15.30 -6.49
N LYS A 300 13.74 -15.86 -6.89
CA LYS A 300 13.56 -16.54 -8.17
C LYS A 300 13.78 -15.61 -9.36
N THR A 301 13.08 -14.49 -9.40
CA THR A 301 13.15 -13.55 -10.52
C THR A 301 14.44 -12.74 -10.53
N ALA A 302 15.00 -12.42 -9.36
CA ALA A 302 16.34 -11.83 -9.25
C ALA A 302 17.39 -12.74 -9.92
N ALA A 303 17.41 -14.02 -9.58
CA ALA A 303 18.33 -14.99 -10.17
C ALA A 303 18.06 -15.23 -11.66
N MET A 304 16.79 -15.46 -12.04
CA MET A 304 16.39 -15.79 -13.41
C MET A 304 16.75 -14.69 -14.42
N PHE A 305 16.62 -13.42 -14.03
CA PHE A 305 16.83 -12.28 -14.92
C PHE A 305 18.08 -11.46 -14.59
N ASN A 306 18.93 -11.94 -13.67
CA ASN A 306 20.12 -11.24 -13.20
C ASN A 306 19.81 -9.80 -12.76
N LEU A 307 18.75 -9.65 -11.96
CA LEU A 307 18.28 -8.39 -11.40
C LEU A 307 18.62 -8.32 -9.90
N PRO A 308 18.74 -7.12 -9.31
CA PRO A 308 18.93 -6.97 -7.86
C PRO A 308 17.77 -7.59 -7.08
N LEU A 309 18.06 -8.31 -5.99
CA LEU A 309 17.03 -8.77 -5.04
C LEU A 309 16.48 -7.58 -4.25
N THR A 310 15.22 -7.23 -4.48
CA THR A 310 14.60 -6.02 -3.90
C THR A 310 13.72 -6.27 -2.68
N GLY A 311 13.61 -7.52 -2.20
CA GLY A 311 12.75 -7.87 -1.08
C GLY A 311 11.28 -7.62 -1.38
N SER A 312 10.82 -8.07 -2.55
CA SER A 312 9.45 -7.85 -3.03
C SER A 312 8.68 -9.17 -3.20
N ALA A 313 9.05 -10.22 -2.48
CA ALA A 313 8.32 -11.48 -2.51
C ALA A 313 7.00 -11.37 -1.73
N VAL A 314 5.90 -11.77 -2.35
CA VAL A 314 4.58 -11.86 -1.71
C VAL A 314 4.05 -13.27 -1.81
N CYS A 315 3.27 -13.71 -0.83
CA CYS A 315 2.50 -14.96 -0.91
C CYS A 315 1.32 -14.93 0.04
N ASP A 316 0.31 -15.75 -0.28
CA ASP A 316 -0.61 -16.24 0.73
C ASP A 316 0.11 -17.21 1.68
N TYR A 317 -0.47 -17.43 2.87
CA TYR A 317 0.09 -18.30 3.90
C TYR A 317 0.39 -19.73 3.42
N ASP A 318 -0.34 -20.26 2.44
CA ASP A 318 -0.24 -21.63 1.93
C ASP A 318 0.31 -21.70 0.49
N SER A 319 0.93 -20.62 0.02
CA SER A 319 1.41 -20.47 -1.35
C SER A 319 2.93 -20.27 -1.43
N ILE A 320 3.47 -20.45 -2.63
CA ILE A 320 4.88 -20.23 -2.92
C ILE A 320 5.11 -18.72 -3.15
N PRO A 321 6.19 -18.13 -2.61
CA PRO A 321 6.56 -16.75 -2.88
C PRO A 321 6.71 -16.44 -4.38
N GLN A 322 6.25 -15.25 -4.76
CA GLN A 322 6.34 -14.72 -6.12
C GLN A 322 6.63 -13.20 -6.08
N PRO A 323 7.19 -12.59 -7.14
CA PRO A 323 7.43 -11.16 -7.15
C PRO A 323 6.10 -10.41 -7.13
N GLY A 324 5.94 -9.54 -6.15
CA GLY A 324 4.80 -8.64 -6.02
C GLY A 324 5.26 -7.27 -5.54
N ILE A 325 4.31 -6.47 -5.07
CA ILE A 325 4.57 -5.12 -4.55
C ILE A 325 3.91 -5.02 -3.19
N SER A 326 4.66 -4.52 -2.21
CA SER A 326 4.14 -4.31 -0.86
C SER A 326 3.54 -2.91 -0.73
N LYS A 327 4.39 -1.87 -0.73
CA LYS A 327 3.94 -0.47 -0.84
C LYS A 327 4.91 0.31 -1.69
N LEU A 328 4.39 1.03 -2.67
CA LEU A 328 5.17 2.06 -3.36
C LEU A 328 5.15 3.34 -2.53
N LYS A 329 6.35 3.87 -2.25
CA LYS A 329 6.54 5.10 -1.48
C LYS A 329 7.34 6.08 -2.30
N VAL A 330 6.78 7.24 -2.57
CA VAL A 330 7.53 8.37 -3.14
C VAL A 330 8.16 9.15 -2.00
N LYS A 331 9.43 9.55 -2.19
CA LYS A 331 10.16 10.37 -1.23
C LYS A 331 9.53 11.76 -1.06
N GLU A 332 9.29 12.18 0.17
CA GLU A 332 8.90 13.56 0.49
C GLU A 332 10.02 14.55 0.17
N CYS A 333 9.63 15.78 -0.17
CA CYS A 333 10.54 16.91 -0.23
C CYS A 333 10.36 17.82 1.00
N GLU A 334 11.24 18.81 1.16
CA GLU A 334 11.21 19.75 2.29
C GLU A 334 10.14 20.86 2.18
N LYS A 335 9.33 20.83 1.12
CA LYS A 335 8.27 21.81 0.86
C LYS A 335 6.92 21.32 1.35
N THR A 336 6.10 22.25 1.81
CA THR A 336 4.68 22.03 2.08
C THR A 336 3.89 21.92 0.78
N ALA A 337 2.67 21.37 0.84
CA ALA A 337 1.77 21.32 -0.32
C ALA A 337 1.50 22.72 -0.89
N LYS A 338 1.31 23.73 -0.04
CA LYS A 338 1.19 25.14 -0.43
C LYS A 338 2.42 25.68 -1.16
N GLU A 339 3.62 25.38 -0.68
CA GLU A 339 4.87 25.78 -1.35
C GLU A 339 5.07 25.06 -2.69
N LEU A 340 4.60 23.81 -2.83
CA LEU A 340 4.61 23.06 -4.09
C LEU A 340 3.60 23.59 -5.11
N LEU A 341 2.45 24.08 -4.66
CA LEU A 341 1.47 24.72 -5.53
C LEU A 341 1.94 26.10 -6.02
N GLY A 342 2.79 26.79 -5.26
CA GLY A 342 3.44 28.03 -5.74
C GLY A 342 2.47 29.18 -6.04
N GLY A 343 1.29 29.18 -5.40
CA GLY A 343 0.22 30.16 -5.62
C GLY A 343 -0.90 29.68 -6.54
N ASP A 344 -0.75 28.52 -7.20
CA ASP A 344 -1.84 27.87 -7.92
C ASP A 344 -2.86 27.23 -6.96
N MET A 345 -4.09 27.05 -7.43
CA MET A 345 -5.05 26.14 -6.78
C MET A 345 -4.87 24.74 -7.37
N GLY A 346 -4.78 23.74 -6.51
CA GLY A 346 -4.72 22.33 -6.88
C GLY A 346 -6.10 21.71 -7.09
N ILE A 347 -6.14 20.62 -7.85
CA ILE A 347 -7.30 19.73 -7.99
C ILE A 347 -7.02 18.49 -7.16
N PHE A 348 -7.60 18.40 -5.97
CA PHE A 348 -7.49 17.24 -5.09
C PHE A 348 -8.43 16.13 -5.59
N VAL A 349 -7.84 14.98 -5.95
CA VAL A 349 -8.57 13.80 -6.40
C VAL A 349 -9.00 13.00 -5.18
N ALA A 350 -10.30 12.94 -4.93
CA ALA A 350 -10.86 12.18 -3.82
C ALA A 350 -11.42 10.82 -4.25
N ASP A 351 -11.99 10.73 -5.47
CA ASP A 351 -12.41 9.48 -6.08
C ASP A 351 -12.17 9.52 -7.60
N ALA A 352 -11.44 8.54 -8.09
CA ALA A 352 -11.13 8.35 -9.50
C ALA A 352 -11.17 6.86 -9.85
N ALA A 353 -12.02 6.50 -10.80
CA ALA A 353 -12.21 5.11 -11.20
C ALA A 353 -12.56 4.98 -12.68
N GLY A 354 -12.18 3.85 -13.28
CA GLY A 354 -12.47 3.51 -14.68
C GLY A 354 -11.40 3.96 -15.68
N GLY A 355 -10.29 4.53 -15.20
CA GLY A 355 -9.11 4.84 -16.00
C GLY A 355 -8.02 3.78 -15.94
N ASP A 356 -7.06 3.87 -16.86
CA ASP A 356 -5.86 3.03 -16.90
C ASP A 356 -4.75 3.70 -17.73
N PHE A 357 -3.60 3.03 -17.82
CA PHE A 357 -2.50 3.36 -18.70
C PHE A 357 -2.53 2.53 -19.98
N THR A 358 -2.25 3.17 -21.11
CA THR A 358 -1.94 2.47 -22.35
C THR A 358 -0.57 1.78 -22.28
N PRO A 359 -0.25 0.82 -23.18
CA PRO A 359 1.07 0.18 -23.21
C PRO A 359 2.24 1.16 -23.33
N ASP A 360 2.08 2.26 -24.06
CA ASP A 360 3.05 3.35 -24.23
C ASP A 360 3.05 4.39 -23.09
N GLY A 361 2.22 4.17 -22.07
CA GLY A 361 2.25 4.93 -20.82
C GLY A 361 1.37 6.17 -20.79
N ASN A 362 0.44 6.36 -21.73
CA ASN A 362 -0.56 7.42 -21.64
C ASN A 362 -1.60 7.05 -20.59
N PHE A 363 -1.89 7.97 -19.70
CA PHE A 363 -2.84 7.81 -18.61
C PHE A 363 -4.08 8.65 -18.87
N ALA A 364 -5.25 8.09 -18.61
CA ALA A 364 -6.47 8.85 -18.48
C ALA A 364 -7.41 8.20 -17.47
N THR A 365 -8.05 8.98 -16.62
CA THR A 365 -9.10 8.49 -15.72
C THR A 365 -10.23 9.50 -15.57
N PRO A 366 -11.49 9.03 -15.48
CA PRO A 366 -12.56 9.82 -14.88
C PRO A 366 -12.24 10.09 -13.41
N VAL A 367 -12.64 11.27 -12.94
CA VAL A 367 -12.59 11.69 -11.55
C VAL A 367 -14.02 12.03 -11.12
N GLN A 368 -14.62 11.12 -10.37
CA GLN A 368 -16.01 11.19 -9.89
C GLN A 368 -16.15 12.21 -8.77
N LEU A 369 -15.12 12.38 -7.93
CA LEU A 369 -15.10 13.38 -6.88
C LEU A 369 -13.75 14.09 -6.83
N ALA A 370 -13.80 15.40 -7.05
CA ALA A 370 -12.64 16.29 -6.92
C ALA A 370 -12.98 17.53 -6.09
N PHE A 371 -11.97 18.07 -5.43
CA PHE A 371 -12.05 19.32 -4.68
C PHE A 371 -11.02 20.33 -5.17
N LEU A 372 -11.39 21.61 -5.18
CA LEU A 372 -10.41 22.68 -5.30
C LEU A 372 -9.61 22.76 -3.99
N TYR A 373 -8.28 22.83 -4.06
CA TYR A 373 -7.38 22.74 -2.92
C TYR A 373 -6.37 23.89 -2.93
N ASP A 374 -6.16 24.58 -1.80
CA ASP A 374 -5.24 25.73 -1.71
C ASP A 374 -3.83 25.37 -1.19
N GLY A 375 -3.58 24.10 -0.89
CA GLY A 375 -2.34 23.64 -0.26
C GLY A 375 -2.44 23.44 1.25
N GLU A 376 -3.57 23.80 1.85
CA GLU A 376 -3.86 23.63 3.28
C GLU A 376 -5.25 23.04 3.52
N LYS A 377 -6.25 23.39 2.71
CA LYS A 377 -7.64 22.96 2.85
C LYS A 377 -8.30 22.66 1.51
N ILE A 378 -9.23 21.72 1.52
CA ILE A 378 -10.18 21.53 0.42
C ILE A 378 -11.28 22.60 0.53
N ILE A 379 -11.45 23.37 -0.54
CA ILE A 379 -12.29 24.57 -0.56
C ILE A 379 -13.72 24.24 -0.97
N GLY A 380 -13.87 23.40 -1.99
CA GLY A 380 -15.18 23.08 -2.52
C GLY A 380 -15.12 22.07 -3.66
N ARG A 381 -16.26 21.40 -3.88
CA ARG A 381 -16.42 20.33 -4.86
C ARG A 381 -16.44 20.87 -6.29
N LEU A 382 -15.59 20.30 -7.12
CA LEU A 382 -15.57 20.53 -8.57
C LEU A 382 -16.61 19.61 -9.26
N PRO A 383 -17.08 19.93 -10.48
CA PRO A 383 -17.83 18.97 -11.29
C PRO A 383 -16.97 17.72 -11.56
N GLU A 384 -17.59 16.65 -12.08
CA GLU A 384 -16.83 15.49 -12.57
C GLU A 384 -15.83 15.92 -13.65
N LEU A 385 -14.61 15.38 -13.56
CA LEU A 385 -13.48 15.75 -14.41
C LEU A 385 -12.92 14.52 -15.10
N GLN A 386 -12.20 14.74 -16.19
CA GLN A 386 -11.26 13.78 -16.74
C GLN A 386 -9.86 14.36 -16.58
N ILE A 387 -8.95 13.57 -16.03
CA ILE A 387 -7.52 13.88 -15.98
C ILE A 387 -6.75 12.97 -16.92
N SER A 388 -5.70 13.48 -17.56
CA SER A 388 -4.82 12.71 -18.44
C SER A 388 -3.39 13.22 -18.46
N SER A 389 -2.44 12.32 -18.74
CA SER A 389 -1.01 12.63 -18.89
C SER A 389 -0.27 11.45 -19.54
N ASN A 390 1.06 11.43 -19.47
CA ASN A 390 1.90 10.26 -19.76
C ASN A 390 2.80 9.98 -18.55
N ILE A 391 3.08 8.71 -18.23
CA ILE A 391 3.89 8.34 -17.06
C ILE A 391 5.26 9.03 -17.00
N PHE A 392 5.92 9.21 -18.13
CA PHE A 392 7.20 9.91 -18.20
C PHE A 392 7.08 11.41 -17.96
N GLU A 393 5.93 12.01 -18.27
CA GLU A 393 5.64 13.41 -17.96
C GLU A 393 5.21 13.59 -16.49
N MET A 394 4.31 12.74 -15.99
CA MET A 394 3.78 12.75 -14.62
C MET A 394 4.89 12.78 -13.57
N TYR A 395 5.88 11.92 -13.74
CA TYR A 395 7.03 11.78 -12.83
C TYR A 395 8.30 12.46 -13.36
N GLY A 396 8.24 13.06 -14.55
CA GLY A 396 9.29 13.84 -15.18
C GLY A 396 9.10 15.33 -15.02
N ASN A 397 8.87 16.05 -16.12
CA ASN A 397 8.79 17.51 -16.12
C ASN A 397 7.57 18.06 -15.39
N SER A 398 6.50 17.27 -15.26
CA SER A 398 5.27 17.70 -14.60
C SER A 398 5.24 17.37 -13.10
N PHE A 399 6.25 16.65 -12.59
CA PHE A 399 6.32 16.32 -11.16
C PHE A 399 6.73 17.54 -10.32
N ARG A 400 5.83 17.99 -9.44
CA ARG A 400 6.15 19.10 -8.52
C ARG A 400 6.79 18.59 -7.24
N GLY A 401 6.33 17.46 -6.70
CA GLY A 401 6.89 16.83 -5.50
C GLY A 401 5.85 16.14 -4.62
N VAL A 402 6.31 15.62 -3.47
CA VAL A 402 5.45 15.14 -2.38
C VAL A 402 5.69 16.02 -1.15
N SER A 403 4.61 16.49 -0.53
CA SER A 403 4.69 17.43 0.61
C SER A 403 5.34 16.81 1.85
N LYS A 404 6.03 17.63 2.66
CA LYS A 404 6.45 17.23 4.01
C LYS A 404 5.30 17.14 5.00
N ASN A 405 4.33 18.06 4.89
CA ASN A 405 3.19 18.12 5.79
C ASN A 405 2.10 17.14 5.34
N ASP A 406 1.34 16.67 6.32
CA ASP A 406 0.12 15.92 6.06
C ASP A 406 -0.98 16.86 5.56
N ILE A 407 -1.89 16.32 4.75
CA ILE A 407 -3.14 16.98 4.35
C ILE A 407 -4.08 17.06 5.56
N TRP A 408 -4.10 16.00 6.38
CA TRP A 408 -4.96 15.87 7.56
C TRP A 408 -4.19 15.37 8.78
N PRO A 409 -4.67 15.66 10.00
CA PRO A 409 -4.00 15.26 11.24
C PRO A 409 -3.90 13.74 11.48
N LEU A 410 -4.77 12.96 10.86
CA LEU A 410 -4.78 11.48 10.89
C LEU A 410 -4.49 10.92 9.50
N GLY A 411 -3.88 9.72 9.47
CA GLY A 411 -3.63 8.94 8.27
C GLY A 411 -2.23 9.09 7.66
N ASN A 412 -1.42 10.05 8.14
CA ASN A 412 -0.09 10.38 7.58
C ASN A 412 -0.14 10.58 6.04
N ILE A 413 -1.21 11.22 5.56
CA ILE A 413 -1.50 11.38 4.13
C ILE A 413 -0.78 12.62 3.61
N LYS A 414 0.17 12.44 2.70
CA LYS A 414 0.89 13.52 2.01
C LYS A 414 0.20 13.90 0.70
N ALA A 415 0.45 15.11 0.21
CA ALA A 415 0.04 15.57 -1.10
C ALA A 415 1.13 15.27 -2.13
N MET A 416 0.86 14.37 -3.07
CA MET A 416 1.67 14.19 -4.28
C MET A 416 1.11 15.07 -5.39
N ILE A 417 1.92 16.00 -5.89
CA ILE A 417 1.47 17.04 -6.82
C ILE A 417 2.18 16.90 -8.15
N MET A 418 1.40 16.85 -9.22
CA MET A 418 1.90 16.84 -10.59
C MET A 418 0.95 17.57 -11.55
N ASP A 419 1.50 18.19 -12.58
CA ASP A 419 0.70 18.89 -13.57
C ASP A 419 0.11 17.92 -14.60
N MET A 420 -1.20 17.96 -14.82
CA MET A 420 -1.91 17.08 -15.74
C MET A 420 -2.91 17.86 -16.59
N ASP A 421 -3.29 17.31 -17.73
CA ASP A 421 -4.38 17.85 -18.53
C ASP A 421 -5.70 17.52 -17.85
N VAL A 422 -6.55 18.52 -17.68
CA VAL A 422 -7.83 18.41 -16.99
C VAL A 422 -8.92 19.05 -17.83
N LYS A 423 -10.03 18.33 -17.99
CA LYS A 423 -11.25 18.82 -18.63
C LYS A 423 -12.47 18.38 -17.86
N LYS A 424 -13.59 19.06 -18.10
CA LYS A 424 -14.88 18.67 -17.53
C LYS A 424 -15.45 17.45 -18.26
N LEU A 425 -16.11 16.54 -17.54
CA LEU A 425 -16.85 15.43 -18.13
C LEU A 425 -18.25 15.85 -18.60
#